data_AF-A0A0M2Q3C2-F1
#
_entry.id   AF-A0A0M2Q3C2-F1
#
_cell.length_a   1.000
_cell.length_b   1.000
_cell.length_c   1.000
_cell.angle_alpha   90.00
_cell.angle_beta   90.00
_cell.angle_gamma   90.00
#
_symmetry.space_group_name_H-M   'P 1'
#
loop_
_entity.id
_entity.type
_entity.pdbx_description
1 polymer ?
#
loop_
_entity_poly.entity_id
_entity_poly.type
_entity_poly.pdbx_seq_one_letter_code
_entity_poly.pdbx_strand_id
1 'polypeptide(L)'
;MNIEQKSEDSVEQSVESKKDSKGDWVAQLEQITKIMEQITKIIYRLVWMIVLVIIVAAVANFLKAQSPSFNGLPPIVEKLPIERPIPVQVDQEVALALKEARVETENFASAQLDLWKADVMKRVDDNFLDWYFGYFNQQVLAAKYLLQGSYHWFNSSARTPEESLTSKIQKEFERRVLPPEIAQASLNELIEDSVNRYTQELSMRIDAIPSRYKIPQGQWDKYLALWE
;
A
#
# COMPACT_ATOMS: atom_id res chain seq x y z
N MET A 1 -49.95 -34.89 -39.00
CA MET A 1 -48.52 -34.96 -39.34
C MET A 1 -47.97 -33.53 -39.37
N ASN A 2 -47.82 -32.87 -38.21
CA ASN A 2 -47.22 -31.51 -38.15
C ASN A 2 -46.84 -31.00 -36.74
N ILE A 3 -46.68 -31.87 -35.74
CA ILE A 3 -46.31 -31.45 -34.37
C ILE A 3 -44.86 -31.88 -34.04
N GLU A 4 -44.38 -33.00 -34.57
CA GLU A 4 -43.00 -33.49 -34.37
C GLU A 4 -41.94 -32.66 -35.12
N GLN A 5 -42.20 -32.21 -36.35
CA GLN A 5 -41.25 -31.36 -37.08
C GLN A 5 -41.03 -29.99 -36.43
N LYS A 6 -42.06 -29.43 -35.77
CA LYS A 6 -41.96 -28.12 -35.12
C LYS A 6 -41.09 -28.15 -33.86
N SER A 7 -41.00 -29.30 -33.18
CA SER A 7 -40.12 -29.46 -32.02
C SER A 7 -38.67 -29.66 -32.42
N GLU A 8 -38.38 -30.34 -33.53
CA GLU A 8 -37.01 -30.55 -34.00
C GLU A 8 -36.38 -29.26 -34.53
N ASP A 9 -37.11 -28.47 -35.34
CA ASP A 9 -36.64 -27.17 -35.83
C ASP A 9 -36.36 -26.16 -34.69
N SER A 10 -37.17 -26.20 -33.62
CA SER A 10 -37.00 -25.31 -32.46
C SER A 10 -35.79 -25.71 -31.61
N VAL A 11 -35.46 -27.01 -31.56
CA VAL A 11 -34.28 -27.51 -30.85
C VAL A 11 -33.02 -27.23 -31.67
N GLU A 12 -33.03 -27.43 -32.99
CA GLU A 12 -31.90 -27.09 -33.85
C GLU A 12 -31.60 -25.58 -33.85
N GLN A 13 -32.61 -24.71 -33.93
CA GLN A 13 -32.39 -23.25 -33.80
C GLN A 13 -31.80 -22.86 -32.44
N SER A 14 -32.19 -23.54 -31.35
CA SER A 14 -31.65 -23.27 -30.01
C SER A 14 -30.20 -23.74 -29.85
N VAL A 15 -29.80 -24.78 -30.57
CA VAL A 15 -28.44 -25.33 -30.56
C VAL A 15 -27.51 -24.51 -31.44
N GLU A 16 -27.97 -24.07 -32.62
CA GLU A 16 -27.20 -23.21 -33.54
C GLU A 16 -26.97 -21.81 -32.92
N SER A 17 -28.01 -21.19 -32.34
CA SER A 17 -27.91 -19.89 -31.65
C SER A 17 -26.89 -19.90 -30.50
N LYS A 18 -26.81 -21.02 -29.77
CA LYS A 18 -25.88 -21.17 -28.64
C LYS A 18 -24.44 -21.41 -29.09
N LYS A 19 -24.24 -21.92 -30.30
CA LYS A 19 -22.93 -22.15 -30.92
C LYS A 19 -22.34 -20.85 -31.50
N ASP A 20 -23.18 -20.04 -32.16
CA ASP A 20 -22.79 -18.73 -32.68
C ASP A 20 -22.46 -17.73 -31.55
N SER A 21 -23.25 -17.70 -30.48
CA SER A 21 -22.95 -16.84 -29.32
C SER A 21 -21.59 -17.19 -28.69
N LYS A 22 -21.26 -18.48 -28.59
CA LYS A 22 -19.99 -18.93 -27.97
C LYS A 22 -18.77 -18.56 -28.82
N GLY A 23 -18.90 -18.56 -30.15
CA GLY A 23 -17.85 -18.10 -31.06
C GLY A 23 -17.65 -16.59 -31.02
N ASP A 24 -18.74 -15.82 -30.91
CA ASP A 24 -18.71 -14.35 -30.85
C ASP A 24 -18.05 -13.85 -29.56
N TRP A 25 -18.38 -14.42 -28.39
CA TRP A 25 -17.71 -14.07 -27.13
C TRP A 25 -16.22 -14.41 -27.11
N VAL A 26 -15.80 -15.50 -27.77
CA VAL A 26 -14.37 -15.87 -27.86
C VAL A 26 -13.61 -14.91 -28.78
N ALA A 27 -14.20 -14.52 -29.92
CA ALA A 27 -13.64 -13.50 -30.80
C ALA A 27 -13.59 -12.11 -30.11
N GLN A 28 -14.58 -11.78 -29.29
CA GLN A 28 -14.58 -10.56 -28.48
C GLN A 28 -13.47 -10.57 -27.42
N LEU A 29 -13.20 -11.71 -26.78
CA LEU A 29 -12.10 -11.83 -25.79
C LEU A 29 -10.71 -11.65 -26.42
N GLU A 30 -10.49 -12.15 -27.65
CA GLU A 30 -9.24 -11.91 -28.38
C GLU A 30 -9.08 -10.47 -28.87
N GLN A 31 -10.19 -9.78 -29.17
CA GLN A 31 -10.16 -8.35 -29.50
C GLN A 31 -9.86 -7.50 -28.24
N ILE A 32 -10.44 -7.87 -27.10
CA ILE A 32 -10.22 -7.19 -25.82
C ILE A 32 -8.75 -7.29 -25.38
N THR A 33 -8.10 -8.45 -25.52
CA THR A 33 -6.68 -8.59 -25.13
C THR A 33 -5.74 -7.71 -25.95
N LYS A 34 -6.01 -7.51 -27.25
CA LYS A 34 -5.24 -6.59 -28.11
C LYS A 34 -5.47 -5.12 -27.76
N ILE A 35 -6.69 -4.75 -27.37
CA ILE A 35 -7.01 -3.38 -26.93
C ILE A 35 -6.30 -3.05 -25.60
N MET A 36 -6.19 -4.02 -24.69
CA MET A 36 -5.55 -3.82 -23.38
C MET A 36 -4.06 -3.46 -23.46
N GLU A 37 -3.33 -3.96 -24.47
CA GLU A 37 -1.91 -3.60 -24.64
C GLU A 37 -1.72 -2.14 -25.09
N GLN A 38 -2.66 -1.62 -25.91
CA GLN A 38 -2.63 -0.23 -26.37
C GLN A 38 -3.05 0.75 -25.25
N ILE A 39 -4.05 0.38 -24.46
CA ILE A 39 -4.51 1.18 -23.31
C ILE A 39 -3.38 1.37 -22.29
N THR A 40 -2.62 0.30 -22.00
CA THR A 40 -1.52 0.38 -21.01
C THR A 40 -0.45 1.41 -21.41
N LYS A 41 -0.14 1.53 -22.70
CA LYS A 41 0.84 2.52 -23.21
C LYS A 41 0.28 3.95 -23.17
N ILE A 42 -1.01 4.13 -23.43
CA ILE A 42 -1.69 5.43 -23.37
C ILE A 42 -1.81 5.90 -21.92
N ILE A 43 -2.16 5.00 -20.99
CA ILE A 43 -2.25 5.31 -19.56
C ILE A 43 -0.89 5.75 -19.03
N TYR A 44 0.21 5.02 -19.32
CA TYR A 44 1.54 5.42 -18.86
C TYR A 44 1.93 6.82 -19.37
N ARG A 45 1.58 7.14 -20.62
CA ARG A 45 1.86 8.45 -21.23
C ARG A 45 0.98 9.57 -20.63
N LEU A 46 -0.29 9.29 -20.31
CA LEU A 46 -1.17 10.24 -19.63
C LEU A 46 -0.77 10.50 -18.17
N VAL A 47 -0.39 9.45 -17.45
CA VAL A 47 0.12 9.56 -16.07
C VAL A 47 1.39 10.40 -16.04
N TRP A 48 2.33 10.18 -16.97
CA TRP A 48 3.53 11.01 -17.08
C TRP A 48 3.22 12.48 -17.41
N MET A 49 2.22 12.75 -18.26
CA MET A 49 1.78 14.11 -18.55
C MET A 49 1.15 14.79 -17.33
N ILE A 50 0.33 14.08 -16.56
CA ILE A 50 -0.29 14.59 -15.33
C ILE A 50 0.79 14.90 -14.28
N VAL A 51 1.76 14.00 -14.09
CA VAL A 51 2.91 14.22 -13.21
C VAL A 51 3.72 15.43 -13.67
N LEU A 52 3.97 15.59 -14.97
CA LEU A 52 4.67 16.75 -15.52
C LEU A 52 3.89 18.05 -15.31
N VAL A 53 2.56 18.02 -15.45
CA VAL A 53 1.71 19.19 -15.17
C VAL A 53 1.74 19.55 -13.68
N ILE A 54 1.74 18.57 -12.77
CA ILE A 54 1.87 18.81 -11.32
C ILE A 54 3.25 19.41 -10.99
N ILE A 55 4.32 18.90 -11.62
CA ILE A 55 5.68 19.44 -11.44
C ILE A 55 5.78 20.87 -11.98
N VAL A 56 5.22 21.16 -13.15
CA VAL A 56 5.20 22.51 -13.73
C VAL A 56 4.36 23.47 -12.87
N ALA A 57 3.21 23.02 -12.34
CA ALA A 57 2.39 23.80 -11.43
C ALA A 57 3.11 24.08 -10.10
N ALA A 58 3.86 23.11 -9.56
CA ALA A 58 4.68 23.29 -8.37
C ALA A 58 5.81 24.29 -8.59
N VAL A 59 6.49 24.23 -9.76
CA VAL A 59 7.54 25.19 -10.14
C VAL A 59 6.97 26.60 -10.39
N ALA A 60 5.78 26.71 -10.98
CA ALA A 60 5.11 28.00 -11.16
C ALA A 60 4.68 28.64 -9.83
N ASN A 61 4.27 27.84 -8.85
CA ASN A 61 3.97 28.32 -7.49
C ASN A 61 5.25 28.72 -6.74
N PHE A 62 6.34 27.97 -6.95
CA PHE A 62 7.64 28.26 -6.37
C PHE A 62 8.27 29.55 -6.94
N LEU A 63 8.06 29.85 -8.23
CA LEU A 63 8.54 31.09 -8.85
C LEU A 63 7.64 32.31 -8.56
N LYS A 64 6.34 32.14 -8.28
CA LYS A 64 5.48 33.25 -7.83
C LYS A 64 5.72 33.67 -6.37
N ALA A 65 6.32 32.79 -5.56
CA ALA A 65 6.72 33.10 -4.19
C ALA A 65 8.00 33.96 -4.08
N GLN A 66 8.68 34.27 -5.20
CA GLN A 66 9.82 35.18 -5.26
C GLN A 66 9.59 36.29 -6.28
N SER A 67 8.73 37.25 -5.93
CA SER A 67 8.80 38.59 -6.55
C SER A 67 9.03 39.63 -5.45
N PRO A 68 10.30 39.95 -5.13
CA PRO A 68 10.58 41.07 -4.27
C PRO A 68 10.30 42.36 -5.05
N SER A 69 9.29 43.12 -4.61
CA SER A 69 9.13 44.51 -5.02
C SER A 69 10.33 45.32 -4.55
N PHE A 70 11.27 45.59 -5.45
CA PHE A 70 12.35 46.55 -5.23
C PHE A 70 11.80 47.98 -5.38
N ASN A 71 11.26 48.53 -4.29
CA ASN A 71 11.13 49.98 -4.16
C ASN A 71 12.46 50.50 -3.61
N GLY A 72 13.18 51.23 -4.47
CA GLY A 72 14.47 51.81 -4.14
C GLY A 72 14.38 52.86 -3.04
N LEU A 73 15.19 52.67 -2.00
CA LEU A 73 15.67 53.69 -1.05
C LEU A 73 17.11 53.29 -0.60
N PRO A 74 17.97 54.27 -0.27
CA PRO A 74 19.45 54.21 -0.37
C PRO A 74 20.14 53.22 0.58
N PRO A 75 21.43 52.89 0.37
CA PRO A 75 22.10 51.78 1.04
C PRO A 75 22.29 52.08 2.52
N ILE A 76 21.47 51.46 3.35
CA ILE A 76 21.86 51.18 4.73
C ILE A 76 22.89 50.07 4.62
N VAL A 77 24.15 50.39 4.91
CA VAL A 77 25.20 49.40 5.13
C VAL A 77 24.78 48.63 6.38
N GLU A 78 23.96 47.61 6.18
CA GLU A 78 23.72 46.57 7.17
C GLU A 78 25.05 45.83 7.29
N LYS A 79 25.78 46.16 8.36
CA LYS A 79 27.00 45.46 8.73
C LYS A 79 26.65 43.98 8.79
N LEU A 80 27.12 43.20 7.81
CA LEU A 80 27.14 41.74 7.85
C LEU A 80 27.53 41.33 9.28
N PRO A 81 26.64 40.66 10.04
CA PRO A 81 27.03 40.07 11.30
C PRO A 81 28.23 39.18 11.04
N ILE A 82 29.31 39.45 11.77
CA ILE A 82 30.51 38.61 11.83
C ILE A 82 30.03 37.16 11.92
N GLU A 83 30.37 36.34 10.93
CA GLU A 83 30.05 34.90 10.89
C GLU A 83 30.67 34.29 12.16
N ARG A 84 29.89 34.19 13.23
CA ARG A 84 30.34 33.59 14.48
C ARG A 84 30.36 32.09 14.24
N PRO A 85 31.48 31.39 14.43
CA PRO A 85 31.52 29.95 14.22
C PRO A 85 30.46 29.27 15.08
N ILE A 86 29.70 28.35 14.47
CA ILE A 86 28.66 27.60 15.17
C ILE A 86 29.34 26.77 16.27
N PRO A 87 28.83 26.77 17.51
CA PRO A 87 29.42 26.00 18.59
C PRO A 87 29.39 24.50 18.29
N VAL A 88 30.47 23.77 18.59
CA VAL A 88 30.56 22.30 18.41
C VAL A 88 29.47 21.54 19.20
N GLN A 89 28.92 22.17 20.25
CA GLN A 89 27.80 21.63 21.01
C GLN A 89 26.52 21.48 20.17
N VAL A 90 26.37 22.26 19.09
CA VAL A 90 25.23 22.18 18.18
C VAL A 90 25.22 20.84 17.45
N ASP A 91 26.38 20.34 17.02
CA ASP A 91 26.49 19.02 16.38
C ASP A 91 26.05 17.90 17.34
N GLN A 92 26.38 18.03 18.62
CA GLN A 92 25.97 17.09 19.65
C GLN A 92 24.45 17.15 19.92
N GLU A 93 23.86 18.34 19.93
CA GLU A 93 22.40 18.49 20.08
C GLU A 93 21.64 17.98 18.85
N VAL A 94 22.16 18.18 17.63
CA VAL A 94 21.56 17.61 16.42
C VAL A 94 21.64 16.07 16.44
N ALA A 95 22.79 15.50 16.83
CA ALA A 95 22.92 14.06 16.99
C ALA A 95 21.98 13.50 18.08
N LEU A 96 21.80 14.24 19.18
CA LEU A 96 20.83 13.88 20.22
C LEU A 96 19.39 13.96 19.71
N ALA A 97 19.03 15.01 18.96
CA ALA A 97 17.71 15.17 18.36
C ALA A 97 17.36 14.02 17.41
N LEU A 98 18.29 13.60 16.56
CA LEU A 98 18.15 12.43 15.68
C LEU A 98 17.89 11.15 16.49
N LYS A 99 18.68 10.93 17.55
CA LYS A 99 18.53 9.75 18.42
C LYS A 99 17.18 9.74 19.13
N GLU A 100 16.77 10.87 19.69
CA GLU A 100 15.51 10.97 20.43
C GLU A 100 14.30 10.85 19.50
N ALA A 101 14.31 11.49 18.33
CA ALA A 101 13.27 11.34 17.32
C ALA A 101 13.12 9.88 16.87
N ARG A 102 14.24 9.17 16.72
CA ARG A 102 14.24 7.73 16.43
C ARG A 102 13.59 6.92 17.55
N VAL A 103 13.99 7.12 18.80
CA VAL A 103 13.43 6.39 19.95
C VAL A 103 11.92 6.62 20.06
N GLU A 104 11.47 7.86 19.92
CA GLU A 104 10.04 8.18 19.97
C GLU A 104 9.26 7.53 18.82
N THR A 105 9.85 7.49 17.62
CA THR A 105 9.26 6.80 16.47
C THR A 105 9.21 5.29 16.67
N GLU A 106 10.27 4.68 17.21
CA GLU A 106 10.29 3.25 17.52
C GLU A 106 9.20 2.88 18.55
N ASN A 107 9.00 3.73 19.57
CA ASN A 107 7.92 3.54 20.54
C ASN A 107 6.54 3.64 19.88
N PHE A 108 6.33 4.65 19.04
CA PHE A 108 5.10 4.83 18.27
C PHE A 108 4.81 3.63 17.37
N ALA A 109 5.77 3.21 16.55
CA ALA A 109 5.63 2.08 15.65
C ALA A 109 5.34 0.77 16.40
N SER A 110 6.01 0.56 17.54
CA SER A 110 5.76 -0.60 18.40
C SER A 110 4.33 -0.63 18.92
N ALA A 111 3.84 0.51 19.42
CA ALA A 111 2.46 0.61 19.90
C ALA A 111 1.43 0.35 18.80
N GLN A 112 1.66 0.86 17.59
CA GLN A 112 0.77 0.61 16.45
C GLN A 112 0.81 -0.85 15.98
N LEU A 113 1.98 -1.50 16.02
CA LEU A 113 2.09 -2.95 15.76
C LEU A 113 1.31 -3.78 16.77
N ASP A 114 1.33 -3.38 18.04
CA ASP A 114 0.54 -4.06 19.08
C ASP A 114 -0.97 -3.93 18.82
N LEU A 115 -1.44 -2.75 18.38
CA LEU A 115 -2.83 -2.55 17.97
C LEU A 115 -3.18 -3.41 16.75
N TRP A 116 -2.34 -3.41 15.72
CA TRP A 116 -2.55 -4.26 14.54
C TRP A 116 -2.60 -5.73 14.90
N LYS A 117 -1.71 -6.19 15.80
CA LYS A 117 -1.70 -7.56 16.30
C LYS A 117 -2.98 -7.89 17.07
N ALA A 118 -3.48 -6.96 17.90
CA ALA A 118 -4.74 -7.13 18.60
C ALA A 118 -5.91 -7.30 17.62
N ASP A 119 -5.95 -6.52 16.54
CA ASP A 119 -6.95 -6.65 15.48
C ASP A 119 -6.84 -7.98 14.72
N VAL A 120 -5.62 -8.44 14.45
CA VAL A 120 -5.38 -9.77 13.88
C VAL A 120 -5.93 -10.86 14.81
N MET A 121 -5.62 -10.79 16.10
CA MET A 121 -6.12 -11.76 17.10
C MET A 121 -7.63 -11.72 17.24
N LYS A 122 -8.24 -10.54 17.19
CA LYS A 122 -9.70 -10.42 17.16
C LYS A 122 -10.32 -11.15 15.96
N ARG A 123 -9.71 -11.10 14.78
CA ARG A 123 -10.17 -11.90 13.62
C ARG A 123 -9.95 -13.40 13.80
N VAL A 124 -8.92 -13.82 14.57
CA VAL A 124 -8.80 -15.23 14.96
C VAL A 124 -10.05 -15.64 15.73
N ASP A 125 -10.38 -14.89 16.78
CA ASP A 125 -11.47 -15.24 17.69
C ASP A 125 -12.84 -15.13 17.00
N ASP A 126 -13.15 -13.96 16.45
CA ASP A 126 -14.49 -13.63 15.94
C ASP A 126 -14.81 -14.28 14.59
N ASN A 127 -13.80 -14.61 13.76
CA ASN A 127 -14.04 -15.11 12.40
C ASN A 127 -13.50 -16.53 12.18
N PHE A 128 -12.26 -16.81 12.60
CA PHE A 128 -11.64 -18.10 12.30
C PHE A 128 -12.11 -19.19 13.25
N LEU A 129 -12.10 -18.96 14.56
CA LEU A 129 -12.52 -19.96 15.55
C LEU A 129 -14.02 -20.26 15.42
N ASP A 130 -14.86 -19.24 15.24
CA ASP A 130 -16.29 -19.41 14.96
C ASP A 130 -16.54 -20.26 13.72
N TRP A 131 -15.77 -20.03 12.64
CA TRP A 131 -15.85 -20.88 11.46
C TRP A 131 -15.35 -22.29 11.73
N TYR A 132 -14.19 -22.45 12.37
CA TYR A 132 -13.51 -23.73 12.58
C TYR A 132 -14.29 -24.65 13.52
N PHE A 133 -14.83 -24.11 14.62
CA PHE A 133 -15.65 -24.85 15.59
C PHE A 133 -17.14 -24.88 15.23
N GLY A 134 -17.56 -24.13 14.21
CA GLY A 134 -18.93 -24.18 13.71
C GLY A 134 -19.31 -25.58 13.25
N TYR A 135 -20.40 -26.12 13.82
CA TYR A 135 -20.85 -27.51 13.60
C TYR A 135 -20.92 -27.89 12.12
N PHE A 136 -21.55 -27.05 11.28
CA PHE A 136 -21.70 -27.34 9.86
C PHE A 136 -20.35 -27.40 9.13
N ASN A 137 -19.40 -26.51 9.48
CA ASN A 137 -18.07 -26.51 8.88
C ASN A 137 -17.30 -27.76 9.27
N GLN A 138 -17.40 -28.21 10.51
CA GLN A 138 -16.79 -29.46 10.96
C GLN A 138 -17.32 -30.67 10.18
N GLN A 139 -18.64 -30.75 9.95
CA GLN A 139 -19.23 -31.83 9.13
C GLN A 139 -18.69 -31.79 7.69
N VAL A 140 -18.60 -30.61 7.08
CA VAL A 140 -18.04 -30.44 5.73
C VAL A 140 -16.55 -30.81 5.69
N LEU A 141 -15.76 -30.48 6.71
CA LEU A 141 -14.35 -30.86 6.82
C LEU A 141 -14.18 -32.38 6.98
N ALA A 142 -14.99 -33.01 7.83
CA ALA A 142 -15.00 -34.46 8.01
C ALA A 142 -15.38 -35.20 6.71
N ALA A 143 -16.44 -34.75 6.03
CA ALA A 143 -16.85 -35.32 4.75
C ALA A 143 -15.74 -35.20 3.69
N LYS A 144 -15.07 -34.04 3.60
CA LYS A 144 -13.95 -33.84 2.68
C LYS A 144 -12.74 -34.70 3.01
N TYR A 145 -12.42 -34.88 4.29
CA TYR A 145 -11.35 -35.77 4.73
C TYR A 145 -11.61 -37.21 4.29
N LEU A 146 -12.83 -37.73 4.52
CA LEU A 146 -13.23 -39.08 4.09
C LEU A 146 -13.19 -39.24 2.57
N LEU A 147 -13.71 -38.26 1.82
CA LEU A 147 -13.66 -38.26 0.36
C LEU A 147 -12.21 -38.26 -0.14
N GLN A 148 -11.34 -37.43 0.44
CA GLN A 148 -9.92 -37.42 0.09
C GLN A 148 -9.25 -38.76 0.42
N GLY A 149 -9.62 -39.42 1.52
CA GLY A 149 -9.10 -40.74 1.89
C GLY A 149 -9.46 -41.79 0.86
N SER A 150 -10.71 -41.81 0.43
CA SER A 150 -11.14 -42.69 -0.65
C SER A 150 -10.39 -42.40 -1.96
N TYR A 151 -10.24 -41.12 -2.33
CA TYR A 151 -9.53 -40.74 -3.55
C TYR A 151 -8.05 -41.10 -3.51
N HIS A 152 -7.36 -40.87 -2.38
CA HIS A 152 -5.97 -41.25 -2.18
C HIS A 152 -5.77 -42.78 -2.23
N TRP A 153 -6.73 -43.55 -1.72
CA TRP A 153 -6.69 -45.02 -1.81
C TRP A 153 -6.71 -45.51 -3.27
N PHE A 154 -7.50 -44.88 -4.14
CA PHE A 154 -7.52 -45.21 -5.57
C PHE A 154 -6.38 -44.56 -6.36
N ASN A 155 -5.81 -43.45 -5.87
CA ASN A 155 -4.73 -42.71 -6.52
C ASN A 155 -3.67 -42.31 -5.51
N SER A 156 -2.64 -43.15 -5.36
CA SER A 156 -1.54 -42.95 -4.42
C SER A 156 -0.66 -41.72 -4.69
N SER A 157 -0.78 -41.10 -5.87
CA SER A 157 -0.11 -39.83 -6.20
C SER A 157 -0.89 -38.59 -5.73
N ALA A 158 -2.15 -38.77 -5.30
CA ALA A 158 -2.95 -37.70 -4.74
C ALA A 158 -2.46 -37.33 -3.33
N ARG A 159 -2.73 -36.09 -2.91
CA ARG A 159 -2.45 -35.65 -1.53
C ARG A 159 -3.13 -36.54 -0.50
N THR A 160 -2.50 -36.67 0.67
CA THR A 160 -3.12 -37.38 1.78
C THR A 160 -4.34 -36.60 2.31
N PRO A 161 -5.27 -37.26 3.01
CA PRO A 161 -6.38 -36.60 3.69
C PRO A 161 -5.94 -35.50 4.65
N GLU A 162 -4.85 -35.71 5.36
CA GLU A 162 -4.26 -34.77 6.32
C GLU A 162 -3.70 -33.53 5.62
N GLU A 163 -2.96 -33.71 4.52
CA GLU A 163 -2.42 -32.62 3.72
C GLU A 163 -3.52 -31.75 3.11
N SER A 164 -4.57 -32.40 2.58
CA SER A 164 -5.72 -31.71 1.99
C SER A 164 -6.48 -30.91 3.06
N LEU A 165 -6.73 -31.50 4.23
CA LEU A 165 -7.39 -30.85 5.34
C LEU A 165 -6.57 -29.67 5.88
N THR A 166 -5.27 -29.88 6.12
CA THR A 166 -4.35 -28.84 6.60
C THR A 166 -4.29 -27.68 5.61
N SER A 167 -4.13 -27.97 4.31
CA SER A 167 -4.13 -26.95 3.26
C SER A 167 -5.42 -26.14 3.24
N LYS A 168 -6.57 -26.78 3.50
CA LYS A 168 -7.86 -26.08 3.56
C LYS A 168 -7.96 -25.18 4.80
N ILE A 169 -7.55 -25.67 5.97
CA ILE A 169 -7.55 -24.88 7.21
C ILE A 169 -6.61 -23.68 7.06
N GLN A 170 -5.41 -23.88 6.52
CA GLN A 170 -4.45 -22.80 6.28
C GLN A 170 -5.01 -21.74 5.33
N LYS A 171 -5.63 -22.14 4.21
CA LYS A 171 -6.27 -21.19 3.29
C LYS A 171 -7.37 -20.36 3.95
N GLU A 172 -8.17 -20.99 4.81
CA GLU A 172 -9.24 -20.28 5.52
C GLU A 172 -8.68 -19.37 6.62
N PHE A 173 -7.59 -19.77 7.27
CA PHE A 173 -6.86 -18.93 8.21
C PHE A 173 -6.29 -17.70 7.52
N GLU A 174 -5.55 -17.87 6.42
CA GLU A 174 -5.01 -16.77 5.61
C GLU A 174 -6.13 -15.84 5.15
N ARG A 175 -7.22 -16.39 4.60
CA ARG A 175 -8.34 -15.59 4.10
C ARG A 175 -9.09 -14.80 5.18
N ARG A 176 -9.17 -15.31 6.41
CA ARG A 176 -9.99 -14.71 7.48
C ARG A 176 -9.19 -13.86 8.46
N VAL A 177 -7.95 -14.26 8.75
CA VAL A 177 -7.14 -13.69 9.81
C VAL A 177 -6.07 -12.76 9.25
N LEU A 178 -5.34 -13.23 8.23
CA LEU A 178 -4.22 -12.52 7.61
C LEU A 178 -4.34 -12.48 6.09
N PRO A 179 -5.34 -11.76 5.53
CA PRO A 179 -5.41 -11.59 4.08
C PRO A 179 -4.17 -10.83 3.62
N PRO A 180 -3.38 -11.36 2.66
CA PRO A 180 -2.04 -10.84 2.37
C PRO A 180 -2.07 -9.38 1.89
N GLU A 181 -3.06 -9.02 1.06
CA GLU A 181 -3.23 -7.66 0.55
C GLU A 181 -3.55 -6.65 1.67
N ILE A 182 -4.43 -7.03 2.61
CA ILE A 182 -4.81 -6.18 3.75
C ILE A 182 -3.63 -6.04 4.70
N ALA A 183 -2.95 -7.15 5.02
CA ALA A 183 -1.77 -7.13 5.88
C ALA A 183 -0.67 -6.23 5.30
N GLN A 184 -0.39 -6.34 3.99
CA GLN A 184 0.59 -5.50 3.32
C GLN A 184 0.20 -4.02 3.34
N ALA A 185 -1.08 -3.71 3.07
CA ALA A 185 -1.58 -2.34 3.09
C ALA A 185 -1.43 -1.72 4.49
N SER A 186 -1.87 -2.42 5.55
CA SER A 186 -1.74 -1.94 6.92
C SER A 186 -0.29 -1.74 7.35
N LEU A 187 0.63 -2.63 6.94
CA LEU A 187 2.05 -2.45 7.24
C LEU A 187 2.67 -1.28 6.47
N ASN A 188 2.26 -1.04 5.23
CA ASN A 188 2.72 0.12 4.47
C ASN A 188 2.25 1.43 5.10
N GLU A 189 0.99 1.49 5.53
CA GLU A 189 0.43 2.64 6.26
C GLU A 189 1.21 2.90 7.56
N LEU A 190 1.48 1.85 8.34
CA LEU A 190 2.32 1.96 9.53
C LEU A 190 3.71 2.53 9.23
N ILE A 191 4.35 2.10 8.15
CA ILE A 191 5.67 2.59 7.74
C ILE A 191 5.58 4.06 7.38
N GLU A 192 4.59 4.46 6.59
CA GLU A 192 4.35 5.85 6.22
C GLU A 192 4.12 6.74 7.46
N ASP A 193 3.25 6.29 8.36
CA ASP A 193 2.97 6.97 9.63
C ASP A 193 4.22 7.07 10.51
N SER A 194 5.06 6.04 10.55
CA SER A 194 6.31 6.04 11.31
C SER A 194 7.31 7.04 10.71
N VAL A 195 7.43 7.12 9.38
CA VAL A 195 8.28 8.10 8.72
C VAL A 195 7.77 9.52 8.97
N ASN A 196 6.46 9.72 8.87
CA ASN A 196 5.83 11.01 9.18
C ASN A 196 6.06 11.41 10.64
N ARG A 197 5.93 10.46 11.57
CA ARG A 197 6.23 10.68 12.99
C ARG A 197 7.68 11.05 13.22
N TYR A 198 8.61 10.33 12.58
CA TYR A 198 10.05 10.62 12.68
C TYR A 198 10.39 12.02 12.19
N THR A 199 9.90 12.38 11.00
CA THR A 199 10.16 13.70 10.43
C THR A 199 9.57 14.82 11.29
N GLN A 200 8.36 14.65 11.81
CA GLN A 200 7.73 15.60 12.75
C GLN A 200 8.54 15.77 14.04
N GLU A 201 8.91 14.66 14.70
CA GLU A 201 9.72 14.69 15.92
C GLU A 201 11.10 15.31 15.69
N LEU A 202 11.73 14.99 14.56
CA LEU A 202 13.03 15.52 14.20
C LEU A 202 12.95 17.02 13.92
N SER A 203 12.02 17.47 13.07
CA SER A 203 11.82 18.89 12.76
C SER A 203 11.55 19.70 14.02
N MET A 204 10.63 19.23 14.88
CA MET A 204 10.32 19.90 16.15
C MET A 204 11.57 20.10 17.03
N ARG A 205 12.46 19.09 17.10
CA ARG A 205 13.68 19.15 17.92
C ARG A 205 14.75 20.02 17.29
N ILE A 206 14.98 19.88 15.99
CA ILE A 206 15.97 20.66 15.23
C ILE A 206 15.60 22.15 15.23
N ASP A 207 14.33 22.50 15.00
CA ASP A 207 13.86 23.90 14.97
C ASP A 207 14.01 24.62 16.33
N ALA A 208 14.09 23.87 17.43
CA ALA A 208 14.31 24.41 18.76
C ALA A 208 15.78 24.79 19.03
N ILE A 209 16.75 24.22 18.29
CA ILE A 209 18.19 24.39 18.54
C ILE A 209 18.67 25.84 18.27
N PRO A 210 18.35 26.49 17.13
CA PRO A 210 18.85 27.84 16.81
C PRO A 210 18.48 28.88 17.88
N SER A 211 17.26 28.75 18.41
CA SER A 211 16.74 29.64 19.44
C SER A 211 17.54 29.55 20.74
N ARG A 212 18.05 28.36 21.10
CA ARG A 212 18.85 28.13 22.31
C ARG A 212 20.25 28.72 22.19
N TYR A 213 20.86 28.60 21.02
CA TYR A 213 22.23 29.08 20.74
C TYR A 213 22.28 30.49 20.14
N LYS A 214 21.12 31.15 19.97
CA LYS A 214 20.98 32.49 19.35
C LYS A 214 21.62 32.54 17.95
N ILE A 215 21.47 31.47 17.19
CA ILE A 215 21.97 31.36 15.82
C ILE A 215 20.97 32.07 14.88
N PRO A 216 21.42 33.04 14.06
CA PRO A 216 20.56 33.64 13.04
C PRO A 216 20.05 32.59 12.04
N GLN A 217 18.79 32.68 11.62
CA GLN A 217 18.17 31.69 10.72
C GLN A 217 18.98 31.46 9.43
N GLY A 218 19.46 32.53 8.78
CA GLY A 218 20.28 32.38 7.57
C GLY A 218 21.64 31.70 7.78
N GLN A 219 22.14 31.62 9.02
CA GLN A 219 23.33 30.84 9.36
C GLN A 219 22.97 29.38 9.70
N TRP A 220 21.77 29.16 10.24
CA TRP A 220 21.23 27.82 10.50
C TRP A 220 20.90 27.06 9.23
N ASP A 221 20.24 27.70 8.27
CA ASP A 221 19.90 27.09 6.98
C ASP A 221 21.17 26.65 6.23
N LYS A 222 22.20 27.50 6.24
CA LYS A 222 23.53 27.16 5.70
C LYS A 222 24.16 25.98 6.42
N TYR A 223 24.01 25.89 7.73
CA TYR A 223 24.54 24.78 8.51
C TYR A 223 23.84 23.47 8.18
N LEU A 224 22.51 23.45 8.10
CA LEU A 224 21.76 22.24 7.73
C LEU A 224 22.08 21.79 6.30
N ALA A 225 22.26 22.73 5.36
CA ALA A 225 22.67 22.42 3.99
C ALA A 225 24.08 21.82 3.86
N LEU A 226 24.93 21.89 4.90
CA LEU A 226 26.21 21.17 4.91
C LEU A 226 26.05 19.66 5.13
N TRP A 227 24.86 19.22 5.57
CA TRP A 227 24.56 17.82 5.92
C TRP A 227 23.66 17.10 4.89
N GLU A 228 23.22 17.78 3.82
CA GLU A 228 22.54 17.18 2.66
C GLU A 228 23.53 16.50 1.69
#